data_AF-A0AB34Q0I7-F1
#
_entry.id   AF-A0AB34Q0I7-F1
#
_cell.length_a   1.000
_cell.length_b   1.000
_cell.length_c   1.000
_cell.angle_alpha   90.00
_cell.angle_beta   90.00
_cell.angle_gamma   90.00
#
_symmetry.space_group_name_H-M   'P 1'
#
loop_
_entity.id
_entity.type
_entity.pdbx_description
1 polymer ?
#
loop_
_entity_poly.entity_id
_entity_poly.type
_entity_poly.pdbx_seq_one_letter_code
_entity_poly.pdbx_strand_id
1 'polypeptide(L)'
;MDFCFFLIGFKEFNKPLPDIGNIPCYCGHCHNQSAFAVRTINCVTLFFIPVLPFYYQKRLKCNICGTTGGLDATAMDRMKSGQPVAIG
;
A
#
# COMPACT_ATOMS: atom_id res chain seq x y z
N MET A 1 18.14 18.84 -31.84
CA MET A 1 17.44 17.53 -31.73
C MET A 1 17.11 17.36 -30.27
N ASP A 2 15.93 17.82 -29.88
CA ASP A 2 15.46 17.80 -28.50
C ASP A 2 14.96 16.39 -28.19
N PHE A 3 15.80 15.60 -27.51
CA PHE A 3 15.50 14.26 -27.04
C PHE A 3 14.52 14.34 -25.84
N CYS A 4 13.23 14.52 -26.11
CA CYS A 4 12.18 14.39 -25.10
C CYS A 4 11.75 12.92 -24.93
N PHE A 5 12.65 12.07 -24.42
CA PHE A 5 12.34 10.66 -24.13
C PHE A 5 11.99 10.52 -22.65
N PHE A 6 10.70 10.68 -22.32
CA PHE A 6 10.06 10.33 -21.04
C PHE A 6 10.83 10.70 -19.76
N LEU A 7 10.90 12.01 -19.47
CA LEU A 7 11.55 12.52 -18.26
C LEU A 7 10.83 12.11 -16.97
N ILE A 8 9.50 12.00 -16.97
CA ILE A 8 8.68 11.90 -15.76
C ILE A 8 7.94 10.55 -15.74
N GLY A 9 8.05 9.82 -14.64
CA GLY A 9 7.28 8.60 -14.38
C GLY A 9 6.67 8.57 -12.97
N PHE A 10 5.88 7.54 -12.70
CA PHE A 10 5.27 7.31 -11.38
C PHE A 10 5.66 5.95 -10.88
N LYS A 11 6.15 5.88 -9.64
CA LYS A 11 6.54 4.63 -8.99
C LYS A 11 5.88 4.51 -7.64
N GLU A 12 5.25 3.37 -7.42
CA GLU A 12 4.59 3.04 -6.16
C GLU A 12 5.52 2.17 -5.30
N PHE A 13 5.69 2.56 -4.03
CA PHE A 13 6.41 1.79 -3.03
C PHE A 13 5.47 1.35 -1.92
N ASN A 14 5.43 0.04 -1.67
CA ASN A 14 4.63 -0.54 -0.59
C ASN A 14 5.58 -0.94 0.56
N LYS A 15 5.38 -0.37 1.74
CA LYS A 15 6.12 -0.73 2.95
C LYS A 15 5.14 -1.21 4.02
N PRO A 16 5.46 -2.25 4.81
CA PRO A 16 4.60 -2.65 5.93
C PRO A 16 4.45 -1.51 6.95
N LEU A 17 3.29 -1.40 7.60
CA LEU A 17 3.08 -0.41 8.66
C LEU A 17 3.86 -0.83 9.92
N PRO A 18 4.82 -0.03 10.41
CA PRO A 18 5.61 -0.38 11.59
C PRO A 18 4.75 -0.46 12.85
N ASP A 19 3.69 0.36 12.95
CA ASP A 19 2.86 0.47 14.16
C ASP A 19 1.89 -0.70 14.37
N ILE A 20 1.59 -1.46 13.30
CA ILE A 20 0.59 -2.54 13.30
C ILE A 20 1.28 -3.90 13.14
N GLY A 21 2.43 -3.95 12.47
CA GLY A 21 3.13 -5.20 12.17
C GLY A 21 2.46 -6.03 11.06
N ASN A 22 2.81 -7.32 10.99
CA ASN A 22 2.29 -8.27 10.01
C ASN A 22 1.06 -9.03 10.55
N ILE A 23 0.00 -8.32 10.89
CA ILE A 23 -1.26 -8.96 11.30
C ILE A 23 -1.99 -9.46 10.03
N PRO A 24 -2.21 -10.78 9.89
CA PRO A 24 -2.91 -11.32 8.73
C PRO A 24 -4.39 -10.96 8.79
N CYS A 25 -4.84 -10.25 7.77
CA CYS A 25 -6.23 -9.85 7.57
C CYS A 25 -6.91 -10.77 6.55
N TYR A 26 -8.22 -10.95 6.72
CA TYR A 26 -9.01 -11.76 5.80
C TYR A 26 -9.29 -11.01 4.51
N CYS A 27 -9.06 -11.65 3.37
CA CYS A 27 -9.41 -11.13 2.06
C CYS A 27 -10.66 -11.86 1.52
N GLY A 28 -11.73 -11.12 1.27
CA GLY A 28 -12.99 -11.61 0.71
C GLY A 28 -12.92 -11.94 -0.79
N HIS A 29 -11.86 -11.55 -1.49
CA HIS A 29 -11.67 -11.89 -2.91
C HIS A 29 -11.03 -13.28 -3.09
N CYS A 30 -9.94 -13.56 -2.37
CA CYS A 30 -9.25 -14.86 -2.44
C CYS A 30 -9.59 -15.80 -1.27
N HIS A 31 -10.49 -15.39 -0.38
CA HIS A 31 -10.91 -16.13 0.83
C HIS A 31 -9.74 -16.62 1.70
N ASN A 32 -8.69 -15.81 1.82
CA ASN A 32 -7.46 -16.18 2.54
C ASN A 32 -7.00 -15.07 3.49
N GLN A 33 -6.31 -15.43 4.57
CA GLN A 33 -5.78 -14.52 5.60
C GLN A 33 -4.38 -14.01 5.20
N SER A 34 -4.33 -13.28 4.09
CA SER A 34 -3.07 -12.84 3.46
C SER A 34 -3.09 -11.36 3.08
N ALA A 35 -4.00 -10.59 3.67
CA ALA A 35 -4.00 -9.14 3.57
C ALA A 35 -3.17 -8.53 4.70
N PHE A 36 -2.35 -7.54 4.37
CA PHE A 36 -1.46 -6.87 5.32
C PHE A 36 -1.59 -5.36 5.20
N ALA A 37 -1.46 -4.65 6.33
CA ALA A 37 -1.48 -3.20 6.36
C ALA A 37 -0.17 -2.65 5.77
N VAL A 38 -0.28 -1.94 4.65
CA VAL A 38 0.84 -1.35 3.92
C VAL A 38 0.69 0.17 3.77
N ARG A 39 1.79 0.87 3.96
CA ARG A 39 1.94 2.28 3.63
C ARG A 39 2.43 2.32 2.19
N THR A 40 1.61 2.93 1.36
CA THR A 40 1.90 3.16 -0.05
C THR A 40 2.42 4.57 -0.21
N ILE A 41 3.59 4.68 -0.85
CA ILE A 41 4.24 5.95 -1.17
C ILE A 41 4.34 6.03 -2.68
N ASN A 42 3.68 7.01 -3.27
CA ASN A 42 3.81 7.30 -4.69
C ASN A 42 4.87 8.37 -4.88
N CYS A 43 5.87 8.06 -5.70
CA CYS A 43 6.95 8.97 -6.06
C CYS A 43 6.89 9.30 -7.55
N VAL A 44 7.13 10.57 -7.85
CA VAL A 44 7.48 11.01 -9.20
C VAL A 44 8.93 10.62 -9.45
N THR A 45 9.17 9.91 -10.54
CA THR A 45 10.51 9.54 -11.00
C THR A 45 10.96 10.50 -12.09
N LEU A 46 12.23 10.91 -12.04
CA LEU A 46 12.91 11.61 -13.13
C LEU A 46 13.98 10.67 -13.69
N PHE A 47 13.97 10.37 -14.99
CA PHE A 47 14.89 9.38 -15.58
C PHE A 47 14.93 8.05 -14.81
N PHE A 48 13.76 7.52 -14.43
CA PHE A 48 13.62 6.28 -13.65
C PHE A 48 14.17 6.32 -12.20
N ILE A 49 14.74 7.45 -11.77
CA ILE A 49 15.17 7.67 -10.38
C ILE A 49 14.01 8.32 -9.61
N PRO A 50 13.50 7.72 -8.52
CA PRO A 50 12.46 8.33 -7.69
C PRO A 50 13.01 9.57 -6.99
N VAL A 51 12.52 10.75 -7.35
CA VAL A 51 13.08 12.03 -6.84
C VAL A 51 12.17 12.66 -5.80
N LEU A 52 10.84 12.61 -5.99
CA LEU A 52 9.91 13.33 -5.13
C LEU A 52 8.71 12.46 -4.74
N PRO A 53 8.50 12.16 -3.44
CA PRO A 53 7.27 11.52 -2.96
C PRO A 53 6.14 12.55 -2.95
N PHE A 54 5.03 12.28 -3.64
CA PHE A 54 3.90 13.22 -3.72
C PHE A 54 2.66 12.75 -2.96
N TYR A 55 2.51 11.44 -2.73
CA TYR A 55 1.31 10.93 -2.08
C TYR A 55 1.59 9.76 -1.13
N TYR A 56 1.00 9.84 0.05
CA TYR A 56 1.11 8.84 1.10
C TYR A 56 -0.29 8.30 1.40
N GLN A 57 -0.45 6.99 1.27
CA GLN A 57 -1.70 6.30 1.60
C GLN A 57 -1.44 5.13 2.53
N LYS A 58 -2.43 4.84 3.37
CA LYS A 58 -2.46 3.63 4.20
C LYS A 58 -3.59 2.77 3.65
N ARG A 59 -3.27 1.52 3.33
CA ARG A 59 -4.24 0.58 2.77
C ARG A 59 -3.90 -0.84 3.21
N LEU A 60 -4.89 -1.70 3.19
CA LEU A 60 -4.70 -3.14 3.29
C LEU A 60 -4.46 -3.69 1.89
N LYS A 61 -3.44 -4.53 1.71
CA LYS A 61 -3.11 -5.17 0.44
C LYS A 61 -2.96 -6.66 0.63
N CYS A 62 -3.65 -7.45 -0.20
CA CYS A 62 -3.44 -8.88 -0.26
C CYS A 62 -2.16 -9.21 -1.03
N ASN A 63 -1.30 -10.05 -0.45
CA ASN A 63 -0.07 -10.51 -1.11
C ASN A 63 -0.32 -11.60 -2.17
N ILE A 64 -1.51 -12.22 -2.17
CA ILE A 64 -1.87 -13.29 -3.11
C ILE A 64 -2.59 -12.72 -4.34
N CYS A 65 -3.74 -12.08 -4.15
CA CYS A 65 -4.56 -11.58 -5.26
C CYS A 65 -4.31 -10.11 -5.60
N GLY A 66 -3.57 -9.37 -4.77
CA GLY A 66 -3.31 -7.94 -5.00
C GLY A 66 -4.47 -7.01 -4.67
N THR A 67 -5.64 -7.53 -4.26
CA THR A 67 -6.78 -6.70 -3.82
C THR A 67 -6.35 -5.72 -2.73
N THR A 68 -6.77 -4.47 -2.89
CA THR A 68 -6.50 -3.39 -1.93
C THR A 68 -7.79 -2.87 -1.32
N GLY A 69 -7.81 -2.69 0.00
CA GLY A 69 -8.87 -2.01 0.73
C GLY A 69 -8.35 -0.72 1.36
N GLY A 70 -9.16 0.35 1.33
CA GLY A 70 -8.87 1.57 2.09
C GLY A 70 -8.77 1.24 3.58
N LEU A 71 -7.83 1.88 4.28
CA LEU A 71 -7.64 1.68 5.72
C LEU A 71 -7.95 2.98 6.46
N ASP A 72 -9.15 3.05 7.04
CA ASP A 72 -9.59 4.19 7.86
C ASP A 72 -8.88 4.23 9.22
N ALA A 73 -8.92 5.40 9.87
CA ALA A 73 -8.33 5.60 11.20
C ALA A 73 -8.92 4.63 12.25
N THR A 74 -10.25 4.43 12.21
CA THR A 74 -10.95 3.50 13.11
C THR A 74 -10.54 2.05 12.88
N ALA A 75 -10.35 1.65 11.61
CA ALA A 75 -9.87 0.33 11.25
C ALA A 75 -8.42 0.13 11.70
N MET A 76 -7.57 1.15 11.59
CA MET A 76 -6.21 1.09 12.14
C MET A 76 -6.18 0.90 13.65
N ASP A 77 -7.00 1.60 14.41
CA ASP A 77 -7.02 1.46 15.87
C ASP A 77 -7.52 0.09 16.30
N ARG A 78 -8.44 -0.50 15.54
CA ARG A 78 -8.83 -1.92 15.71
C ARG A 78 -7.69 -2.89 15.44
N MET A 79 -6.91 -2.66 14.39
CA MET A 79 -5.74 -3.50 14.11
C MET A 79 -4.67 -3.36 15.20
N LYS A 80 -4.47 -2.16 15.75
CA LYS A 80 -3.57 -1.94 16.90
C LYS A 80 -4.03 -2.65 18.17
N SER A 81 -5.35 -2.78 18.38
CA SER A 81 -5.91 -3.56 19.49
C SER A 81 -5.94 -5.08 19.22
N GLY A 82 -5.38 -5.54 18.10
CA GLY A 82 -5.28 -6.95 17.74
C GLY A 82 -6.53 -7.52 17.07
N GLN A 83 -7.50 -6.69 16.69
CA GLN A 83 -8.68 -7.14 15.95
C GLN A 83 -8.38 -7.18 14.44
N PRO A 84 -8.50 -8.35 13.78
CA PRO A 84 -8.29 -8.45 12.35
C PRO A 84 -9.43 -7.76 11.59
N VAL A 85 -9.07 -7.01 10.55
CA VAL A 85 -10.03 -6.35 9.64
C VAL A 85 -10.15 -7.20 8.38
N ALA A 86 -11.33 -7.23 7.76
CA ALA A 86 -11.51 -7.87 6.47
C ALA A 86 -11.44 -6.84 5.34
N ILE A 87 -10.83 -7.21 4.21
CA ILE A 87 -10.97 -6.48 2.95
C ILE A 87 -11.81 -7.31 2.00
N GLY A 88 -12.82 -6.72 1.36
CA GLY A 88 -13.73 -7.40 0.45
C GLY A 88 -14.20 -6.45 -0.62
#